data_AF-K6Y615-F1
#
_entry.id   AF-K6Y615-F1
#
_cell.length_a   1.000
_cell.length_b   1.000
_cell.length_c   1.000
_cell.angle_alpha   90.00
_cell.angle_beta   90.00
_cell.angle_gamma   90.00
#
_symmetry.space_group_name_H-M   'P 1'
#
loop_
_entity.id
_entity.type
_entity.pdbx_description
1 polymer ?
#
loop_
_entity_poly.entity_id
_entity_poly.type
_entity_poly.pdbx_seq_one_letter_code
_entity_poly.pdbx_strand_id
1 'polypeptide(L)'
;MWLLKAEIANTSTKNGAWSYNPHVGSKDASGLTRAAVAVIGFLGLAKEESIYFIANKDDNNDLLSGACSYKVTGMISPDDARWWSITVYDTNTNKLIKNPQNHYSFNGDNIEKMQNSSFVFHISANKKAGNWLPIQKDPQFDLTLRMYNPSKTSSEQIATLDLPKISKESCP
;
A
#
# COMPACT_ATOMS: atom_id res chain seq x y z
N MET A 1 -19.96 6.38 5.83
CA MET A 1 -18.52 6.03 5.74
C MET A 1 -18.30 4.53 5.51
N TRP A 2 -18.92 3.64 6.30
CA TRP A 2 -18.80 2.18 6.13
C TRP A 2 -19.27 1.64 4.76
N LEU A 3 -20.44 2.08 4.28
CA LEU A 3 -20.98 1.65 2.97
C LEU A 3 -20.05 1.96 1.79
N LEU A 4 -19.31 3.06 1.85
CA LEU A 4 -18.39 3.49 0.80
C LEU A 4 -17.07 2.70 0.82
N LYS A 5 -16.55 2.37 2.02
CA LYS A 5 -15.43 1.43 2.16
C LYS A 5 -15.83 0.03 1.68
N ALA A 6 -17.06 -0.41 1.98
CA ALA A 6 -17.61 -1.68 1.52
C ALA A 6 -17.76 -1.72 -0.01
N GLU A 7 -18.18 -0.63 -0.65
CA GLU A 7 -18.27 -0.55 -2.13
C GLU A 7 -16.90 -0.74 -2.79
N ILE A 8 -15.87 -0.03 -2.31
CA ILE A 8 -14.51 -0.18 -2.83
C ILE A 8 -13.96 -1.57 -2.57
N ALA A 9 -14.25 -2.16 -1.41
CA ALA A 9 -13.85 -3.51 -1.05
C ALA A 9 -14.57 -4.59 -1.88
N ASN A 10 -15.87 -4.44 -2.13
CA ASN A 10 -16.69 -5.41 -2.88
C ASN A 10 -16.30 -5.47 -4.35
N THR A 11 -15.84 -4.35 -4.91
CA THR A 11 -15.34 -4.26 -6.29
C THR A 11 -13.80 -4.35 -6.33
N SER A 12 -13.15 -4.74 -5.24
CA SER A 12 -11.71 -4.95 -5.19
C SER A 12 -11.32 -6.36 -5.67
N THR A 13 -10.19 -6.43 -6.36
CA THR A 13 -9.52 -7.68 -6.73
C THR A 13 -8.26 -7.82 -5.90
N LYS A 14 -7.92 -9.06 -5.51
CA LYS A 14 -6.70 -9.37 -4.75
C LYS A 14 -5.54 -9.75 -5.65
N ASN A 15 -4.33 -9.36 -5.24
CA ASN A 15 -3.06 -9.87 -5.73
C ASN A 15 -2.13 -10.03 -4.51
N GLY A 16 -1.99 -11.28 -4.03
CA GLY A 16 -1.32 -11.57 -2.76
C GLY A 16 -2.00 -10.89 -1.56
N ALA A 17 -1.20 -10.27 -0.69
CA ALA A 17 -1.68 -9.45 0.42
C ALA A 17 -2.35 -8.13 0.00
N TRP A 18 -2.18 -7.72 -1.26
CA TRP A 18 -2.69 -6.46 -1.78
C TRP A 18 -4.07 -6.61 -2.41
N SER A 19 -4.82 -5.54 -2.37
CA SER A 19 -6.10 -5.39 -3.05
C SER A 19 -6.10 -4.10 -3.86
N TYR A 20 -6.71 -4.10 -5.04
CA TYR A 20 -6.88 -2.92 -5.87
C TYR A 20 -8.29 -2.89 -6.42
N ASN A 21 -8.77 -1.69 -6.79
CA ASN A 21 -10.06 -1.53 -7.41
C ASN A 21 -9.85 -1.06 -8.87
N PRO A 22 -10.22 -1.89 -9.88
CA PRO A 22 -9.95 -1.57 -11.27
C PRO A 22 -10.76 -0.38 -11.81
N HIS A 23 -11.81 0.04 -11.09
CA HIS A 23 -12.70 1.14 -11.47
C HIS A 23 -12.29 2.48 -10.84
N VAL A 24 -11.46 2.49 -9.80
CA VAL A 24 -10.95 3.73 -9.21
C VAL A 24 -10.10 4.48 -10.25
N GLY A 25 -10.37 5.77 -10.45
CA GLY A 25 -9.70 6.61 -11.44
C GLY A 25 -10.13 6.35 -12.90
N SER A 26 -11.01 5.38 -13.15
CA SER A 26 -11.51 5.07 -14.51
C SER A 26 -12.60 6.06 -14.97
N LYS A 27 -12.72 6.23 -16.29
CA LYS A 27 -13.85 6.94 -16.91
C LYS A 27 -15.18 6.24 -16.62
N ASP A 28 -15.17 4.92 -16.50
CA ASP A 28 -16.36 4.09 -16.25
C ASP A 28 -16.74 3.99 -14.76
N ALA A 29 -16.04 4.70 -13.87
CA ALA A 29 -16.33 4.68 -12.44
C ALA A 29 -17.74 5.20 -12.15
N SER A 30 -18.54 4.40 -11.42
CA SER A 30 -19.89 4.78 -10.99
C SER A 30 -19.88 6.01 -10.07
N GLY A 31 -21.03 6.69 -9.94
CA GLY A 31 -21.18 7.81 -8.99
C GLY A 31 -20.86 7.40 -7.54
N LEU A 32 -21.24 6.18 -7.14
CA LEU A 32 -20.91 5.64 -5.82
C LEU A 32 -19.41 5.38 -5.65
N THR A 33 -18.74 4.84 -6.67
CA THR A 33 -17.28 4.64 -6.67
C THR A 33 -16.56 5.99 -6.53
N ARG A 34 -16.97 7.01 -7.27
CA ARG A 34 -16.40 8.37 -7.19
C ARG A 34 -16.63 9.00 -5.81
N ALA A 35 -17.85 8.89 -5.27
CA ALA A 35 -18.17 9.36 -3.92
C ALA A 35 -17.36 8.62 -2.84
N ALA A 36 -17.16 7.32 -3.00
CA ALA A 36 -16.35 6.52 -2.08
C ALA A 36 -14.89 6.96 -2.07
N VAL A 37 -14.29 7.15 -3.24
CA VAL A 37 -12.93 7.68 -3.41
C VAL A 37 -12.78 9.04 -2.73
N ALA A 38 -13.72 9.96 -2.97
CA ALA A 38 -13.70 11.30 -2.37
C ALA A 38 -13.78 11.28 -0.83
N VAL A 39 -14.53 10.36 -0.25
CA VAL A 39 -14.67 10.22 1.22
C VAL A 39 -13.50 9.46 1.84
N ILE A 40 -12.95 8.45 1.16
CA ILE A 40 -11.84 7.64 1.69
C ILE A 40 -10.53 8.44 1.67
N GLY A 41 -10.45 9.51 0.86
CA GLY A 41 -9.31 10.42 0.82
C GLY A 41 -8.26 10.05 -0.21
N PHE A 42 -8.57 9.12 -1.12
CA PHE A 42 -7.81 9.00 -2.34
C PHE A 42 -8.19 10.20 -3.22
N LEU A 43 -7.27 11.15 -3.41
CA LEU A 43 -7.29 12.00 -4.60
C LEU A 43 -6.95 11.08 -5.77
N GLY A 44 -7.91 10.23 -6.14
CA GLY A 44 -7.73 9.24 -7.20
C GLY A 44 -7.50 10.00 -8.49
N LEU A 45 -6.23 10.10 -8.87
CA LEU A 45 -5.85 10.54 -10.22
C LEU A 45 -6.46 9.56 -11.23
N ALA A 46 -6.42 9.94 -12.51
CA ALA A 46 -6.85 9.01 -13.55
C ALA A 46 -6.06 7.70 -13.41
N LYS A 47 -6.68 6.55 -13.70
CA LYS A 47 -6.03 5.25 -13.55
C LYS A 47 -4.75 5.14 -14.39
N GLU A 48 -4.72 5.85 -15.51
CA GLU A 48 -3.56 5.99 -16.39
C GLU A 48 -2.41 6.79 -15.75
N GLU A 49 -2.70 7.59 -14.72
CA GLU A 49 -1.74 8.39 -13.96
C GLU A 49 -1.29 7.68 -12.68
N SER A 50 -2.19 6.95 -12.00
CA SER A 50 -1.82 6.19 -10.81
C SER A 50 -2.71 4.98 -10.54
N ILE A 51 -2.08 3.90 -10.08
CA ILE A 51 -2.75 2.73 -9.53
C ILE A 51 -2.47 2.65 -8.03
N TYR A 52 -3.52 2.34 -7.27
CA TYR A 52 -3.47 2.19 -5.82
C TYR A 52 -3.72 0.74 -5.42
N PHE A 53 -2.86 0.24 -4.56
CA PHE A 53 -3.03 -1.04 -3.89
C PHE A 53 -3.09 -0.82 -2.39
N ILE A 54 -3.95 -1.57 -1.71
CA ILE A 54 -4.14 -1.52 -0.26
C ILE A 54 -3.91 -2.92 0.31
N ALA A 55 -3.06 -3.02 1.33
CA ALA A 55 -2.89 -4.22 2.12
C ALA A 55 -3.23 -3.91 3.59
N ASN A 56 -4.28 -4.54 4.10
CA ASN A 56 -4.64 -4.52 5.53
C ASN A 56 -4.27 -5.83 6.24
N LYS A 57 -3.67 -6.76 5.49
CA LYS A 57 -3.26 -8.08 5.94
C LYS A 57 -1.84 -8.39 5.45
N ASP A 58 -1.17 -9.31 6.13
CA ASP A 58 0.06 -9.91 5.66
C ASP A 58 -0.21 -11.06 4.66
N ASP A 59 0.85 -11.67 4.13
CA ASP A 59 0.76 -12.79 3.18
C ASP A 59 0.15 -14.06 3.79
N ASN A 60 0.11 -14.17 5.12
CA ASN A 60 -0.56 -15.25 5.85
C ASN A 60 -2.04 -14.93 6.14
N ASN A 61 -2.55 -13.82 5.60
CA ASN A 61 -3.94 -13.36 5.71
C ASN A 61 -4.33 -12.91 7.14
N ASP A 62 -3.35 -12.61 7.98
CA ASP A 62 -3.54 -12.00 9.31
C ASP A 62 -3.61 -10.48 9.20
N LEU A 63 -4.46 -9.84 10.02
CA LEU A 63 -4.55 -8.38 10.06
C LEU A 63 -3.23 -7.73 10.49
N LEU A 64 -2.88 -6.64 9.83
CA LEU A 64 -1.74 -5.81 10.20
C LEU A 64 -2.05 -5.02 11.48
N SER A 65 -1.15 -5.10 12.45
CA SER A 65 -1.32 -4.51 13.78
C SER A 65 -0.02 -3.89 14.26
N GLY A 66 -0.08 -2.67 14.80
CA GLY A 66 1.08 -2.00 15.38
C GLY A 66 1.67 -2.68 16.62
N ALA A 67 1.01 -3.71 17.15
CA ALA A 67 1.58 -4.57 18.17
C ALA A 67 2.72 -5.46 17.64
N CYS A 68 2.70 -5.82 16.35
CA CYS A 68 3.65 -6.74 15.73
C CYS A 68 4.69 -6.01 14.86
N SER A 69 5.75 -6.72 14.50
CA SER A 69 6.76 -6.28 13.53
C SER A 69 6.59 -7.02 12.21
N TYR A 70 6.78 -6.32 11.10
CA TYR A 70 6.62 -6.85 9.75
C TYR A 70 7.84 -6.52 8.90
N LYS A 71 8.14 -7.39 7.94
CA LYS A 71 9.12 -7.20 6.89
C LYS A 71 8.40 -7.12 5.56
N VAL A 72 8.71 -6.08 4.80
CA VAL A 72 8.22 -5.91 3.43
C VAL A 72 9.39 -6.11 2.49
N THR A 73 9.23 -7.00 1.52
CA THR A 73 10.25 -7.32 0.51
C THR A 73 9.66 -7.22 -0.87
N GLY A 74 10.31 -6.54 -1.81
CA GLY A 74 9.79 -6.44 -3.16
C GLY A 74 10.80 -5.90 -4.15
N MET A 75 10.39 -5.85 -5.41
CA MET A 75 11.11 -5.22 -6.50
C MET A 75 10.06 -4.62 -7.41
N ILE A 76 10.10 -3.30 -7.62
CA ILE A 76 9.18 -2.62 -8.55
C ILE A 76 10.06 -2.09 -9.69
N SER A 77 9.89 -2.66 -10.87
CA SER A 77 10.68 -2.28 -12.05
C SER A 77 10.26 -0.89 -12.54
N PRO A 78 11.19 -0.09 -13.11
CA PRO A 78 10.83 1.09 -13.88
C PRO A 78 9.85 0.80 -15.04
N ASP A 79 9.83 -0.43 -15.55
CA ASP A 79 8.87 -0.88 -16.58
C ASP A 79 7.45 -1.05 -16.01
N ASP A 80 7.33 -1.27 -14.70
CA ASP A 80 6.04 -1.42 -14.03
C ASP A 80 5.40 -0.08 -13.70
N ALA A 81 6.21 0.84 -13.19
CA ALA A 81 5.83 2.21 -12.91
C ALA A 81 7.05 3.13 -12.93
N ARG A 82 6.87 4.34 -13.46
CA ARG A 82 7.91 5.37 -13.45
C ARG A 82 8.36 5.74 -12.03
N TRP A 83 7.43 5.74 -11.08
CA TRP A 83 7.71 6.00 -9.67
C TRP A 83 6.71 5.29 -8.77
N TRP A 84 7.10 4.99 -7.53
CA TRP A 84 6.24 4.31 -6.58
C TRP A 84 6.49 4.76 -5.13
N SER A 85 5.48 4.56 -4.28
CA SER A 85 5.60 4.76 -2.83
C SER A 85 4.75 3.75 -2.06
N ILE A 86 5.20 3.34 -0.89
CA ILE A 86 4.43 2.54 0.09
C ILE A 86 4.32 3.37 1.36
N THR A 87 3.11 3.65 1.80
CA THR A 87 2.82 4.50 2.97
C THR A 87 1.98 3.74 3.99
N VAL A 88 2.23 3.96 5.27
CA VAL A 88 1.44 3.41 6.37
C VAL A 88 0.34 4.38 6.80
N TYR A 89 -0.89 3.89 6.91
CA TYR A 89 -2.04 4.62 7.46
C TYR A 89 -2.69 3.85 8.60
N ASP A 90 -3.27 4.59 9.54
CA ASP A 90 -4.16 4.04 10.55
C ASP A 90 -5.50 3.64 9.89
N THR A 91 -5.90 2.37 10.02
CA THR A 91 -7.07 1.81 9.33
C THR A 91 -8.39 2.48 9.74
N ASN A 92 -8.46 2.97 10.97
CA ASN A 92 -9.67 3.55 11.54
C ASN A 92 -9.87 5.00 11.09
N THR A 93 -8.79 5.78 11.08
CA THR A 93 -8.80 7.22 10.82
C THR A 93 -8.40 7.59 9.40
N ASN A 94 -7.81 6.66 8.63
CA ASN A 94 -7.16 6.89 7.34
C ASN A 94 -6.08 7.99 7.39
N LYS A 95 -5.46 8.22 8.56
CA LYS A 95 -4.41 9.23 8.74
C LYS A 95 -3.03 8.58 8.90
N LEU A 96 -1.99 9.36 8.64
CA LEU A 96 -0.62 8.93 8.90
C LEU A 96 -0.44 8.64 10.40
N ILE A 97 0.21 7.53 10.71
CA ILE A 97 0.53 7.15 12.09
C ILE A 97 1.69 8.00 12.57
N LYS A 98 1.42 8.93 13.49
CA LYS A 98 2.44 9.84 14.05
C LYS A 98 3.60 9.05 14.63
N ASN A 99 4.82 9.42 14.26
CA ASN A 99 6.03 8.83 14.82
C ASN A 99 7.10 9.92 15.02
N PRO A 100 8.06 9.72 15.95
CA PRO A 100 9.08 10.73 16.25
C PRO A 100 10.02 11.08 15.10
N GLN A 101 10.11 10.23 14.07
CA GLN A 101 11.00 10.45 12.92
C GLN A 101 10.32 11.24 11.80
N ASN A 102 9.02 11.52 11.91
CA ASN A 102 8.19 12.06 10.82
C ASN A 102 8.38 11.30 9.49
N HIS A 103 8.60 9.99 9.58
CA HIS A 103 8.85 9.13 8.43
C HIS A 103 7.69 8.13 8.27
N TYR A 104 6.96 8.21 7.17
CA TYR A 104 5.69 7.49 7.00
C TYR A 104 5.64 6.61 5.76
N SER A 105 6.66 6.69 4.90
CA SER A 105 6.65 6.03 3.60
C SER A 105 8.05 5.76 3.07
N PHE A 106 8.21 4.61 2.44
CA PHE A 106 9.31 4.36 1.52
C PHE A 106 8.86 4.56 0.07
N ASN A 107 9.77 4.98 -0.78
CA ASN A 107 9.54 5.23 -2.20
C ASN A 107 10.78 4.93 -3.02
N GLY A 108 10.67 5.09 -4.34
CA GLY A 108 11.75 4.81 -5.29
C GLY A 108 13.06 5.58 -5.06
N ASP A 109 13.02 6.70 -4.32
CA ASP A 109 14.15 7.62 -4.13
C ASP A 109 14.78 7.55 -2.72
N ASN A 110 13.98 7.26 -1.68
CA ASN A 110 14.44 7.30 -0.29
C ASN A 110 14.78 5.92 0.30
N ILE A 111 14.42 4.84 -0.40
CA ILE A 111 14.72 3.48 0.05
C ILE A 111 16.11 3.06 -0.40
N GLU A 112 16.89 2.51 0.53
CA GLU A 112 18.14 1.84 0.16
C GLU A 112 17.82 0.49 -0.51
N LYS A 113 18.24 0.33 -1.76
CA LYS A 113 18.02 -0.87 -2.58
C LYS A 113 19.21 -1.82 -2.50
N MET A 114 18.94 -3.10 -2.64
CA MET A 114 19.95 -4.14 -2.80
C MET A 114 20.56 -4.10 -4.22
N GLN A 115 21.66 -4.84 -4.44
CA GLN A 115 22.37 -4.88 -5.74
C GLN A 115 21.48 -5.28 -6.92
N ASN A 116 20.48 -6.13 -6.68
CA ASN A 116 19.51 -6.57 -7.70
C ASN A 116 18.30 -5.63 -7.85
N SER A 117 18.37 -4.39 -7.34
CA SER A 117 17.26 -3.42 -7.29
C SER A 117 16.05 -3.81 -6.45
N SER A 118 16.10 -4.95 -5.76
CA SER A 118 15.09 -5.29 -4.74
C SER A 118 15.27 -4.41 -3.50
N PHE A 119 14.23 -4.33 -2.69
CA PHE A 119 14.25 -3.61 -1.43
C PHE A 119 13.68 -4.46 -0.30
N VAL A 120 14.15 -4.14 0.90
CA VAL A 120 13.64 -4.69 2.15
C VAL A 120 13.46 -3.52 3.12
N PHE A 121 12.32 -3.45 3.79
CA PHE A 121 12.14 -2.57 4.92
C PHE A 121 11.30 -3.21 6.02
N HIS A 122 11.49 -2.72 7.25
CA HIS A 122 10.80 -3.21 8.43
C HIS A 122 9.77 -2.18 8.90
N ILE A 123 8.62 -2.66 9.33
CA ILE A 123 7.58 -1.87 9.99
C ILE A 123 7.51 -2.36 11.43
N SER A 124 7.77 -1.48 12.39
CA SER A 124 7.76 -1.84 13.81
C SER A 124 7.69 -0.61 14.70
N ALA A 125 7.11 -0.76 15.89
CA ALA A 125 7.19 0.24 16.95
C ALA A 125 8.60 0.34 17.56
N ASN A 126 9.37 -0.74 17.50
CA ASN A 126 10.74 -0.77 18.00
C ASN A 126 11.72 -0.47 16.86
N LYS A 127 12.83 0.21 17.17
CA LYS A 127 13.87 0.54 16.20
C LYS A 127 14.45 -0.73 15.56
N LYS A 128 14.58 -0.72 14.23
CA LYS A 128 15.27 -1.74 13.44
C LYS A 128 16.45 -1.11 12.69
N ALA A 129 17.44 -1.93 12.35
CA ALA A 129 18.56 -1.52 11.51
C ALA A 129 18.12 -1.44 10.04
N GLY A 130 18.81 -0.61 9.24
CA GLY A 130 18.50 -0.40 7.83
C GLY A 130 17.20 0.37 7.60
N ASN A 131 16.51 0.06 6.50
CA ASN A 131 15.22 0.67 6.16
C ASN A 131 14.16 0.28 7.21
N TRP A 132 13.79 1.26 8.04
CA TRP A 132 12.78 1.08 9.07
C TRP A 132 11.72 2.19 9.00
N LEU A 133 10.46 1.76 8.98
CA LEU A 133 9.28 2.61 9.02
C LEU A 133 8.66 2.53 10.43
N PRO A 134 8.85 3.58 11.25
CA PRO A 134 8.37 3.60 12.63
C PRO A 134 6.84 3.76 12.71
N ILE A 135 6.22 2.96 13.56
CA ILE A 135 4.79 3.04 13.88
C ILE A 135 4.58 3.11 15.40
N GLN A 136 3.35 3.37 15.84
CA GLN A 136 2.98 3.28 17.25
C GLN A 136 2.49 1.86 17.58
N LYS A 137 2.63 1.45 18.85
CA LYS A 137 1.88 0.29 19.37
C LYS A 137 0.39 0.66 19.41
N ASP A 138 -0.48 -0.31 19.18
CA ASP A 138 -1.96 -0.27 19.15
C ASP A 138 -2.70 -0.14 17.81
N PRO A 139 -2.45 0.84 16.92
CA PRO A 139 -3.32 1.00 15.78
C PRO A 139 -3.19 -0.21 14.84
N GLN A 140 -4.34 -0.75 14.43
CA GLN A 140 -4.38 -1.47 13.16
C GLN A 140 -4.00 -0.51 12.05
N PHE A 141 -3.21 -0.99 11.11
CA PHE A 141 -2.73 -0.17 10.02
C PHE A 141 -2.97 -0.85 8.69
N ASP A 142 -2.97 -0.06 7.63
CA ASP A 142 -2.91 -0.53 6.26
C ASP A 142 -1.72 0.08 5.54
N LEU A 143 -1.25 -0.64 4.53
CA LEU A 143 -0.27 -0.17 3.59
C LEU A 143 -0.98 0.27 2.32
N THR A 144 -0.65 1.45 1.85
CA THR A 144 -1.02 1.91 0.51
C THR A 144 0.21 1.96 -0.37
N LEU A 145 0.25 1.11 -1.39
CA LEU A 145 1.19 1.20 -2.50
C LEU A 145 0.58 2.07 -3.60
N ARG A 146 1.33 3.07 -4.06
CA ARG A 146 1.00 3.93 -5.19
C ARG A 146 2.01 3.70 -6.29
N MET A 147 1.54 3.37 -7.48
CA MET A 147 2.34 3.25 -8.69
C MET A 147 1.94 4.38 -9.64
N TYR A 148 2.89 5.25 -9.97
CA TYR A 148 2.68 6.44 -10.78
C TYR A 148 3.20 6.24 -12.20
N ASN A 149 2.38 6.67 -13.17
CA ASN A 149 2.57 6.42 -14.59
C ASN A 149 2.93 4.95 -14.86
N PRO A 150 2.04 4.02 -14.49
CA PRO A 150 2.24 2.61 -14.80
C PRO A 150 2.30 2.42 -16.32
N SER A 151 3.10 1.46 -16.79
CA SER A 151 3.07 1.12 -18.21
C SER A 151 1.69 0.58 -18.61
N LYS A 152 1.39 0.62 -19.91
CA LYS A 152 0.14 0.05 -20.43
C LYS A 152 0.04 -1.43 -20.10
N THR A 153 1.13 -2.16 -20.27
CA THR A 153 1.23 -3.60 -19.96
C THR A 153 0.94 -3.85 -18.48
N SER A 154 1.55 -3.12 -17.57
CA SER A 154 1.31 -3.28 -16.12
C SER A 154 -0.11 -2.90 -15.71
N SER A 155 -0.73 -1.93 -16.40
CA SER A 155 -2.13 -1.56 -16.20
C SER A 155 -3.13 -2.62 -16.69
N GLU A 156 -2.76 -3.40 -17.70
CA GLU A 156 -3.55 -4.52 -18.22
C GLU A 156 -3.31 -5.81 -17.40
N GLN A 157 -2.12 -5.96 -16.82
CA GLN A 157 -1.66 -7.14 -16.09
C GLN A 157 -1.60 -6.95 -14.57
N ILE A 158 -2.40 -6.01 -14.03
CA ILE A 158 -2.39 -5.65 -12.59
C ILE A 158 -2.52 -6.89 -11.66
N ALA A 159 -3.34 -7.86 -12.06
CA ALA A 159 -3.59 -9.08 -11.30
C ALA A 159 -2.38 -10.01 -11.19
N THR A 160 -1.39 -9.87 -12.07
CA THR A 160 -0.18 -10.72 -12.14
C THR A 160 1.11 -9.95 -11.88
N LEU A 161 1.03 -8.67 -11.52
CA LEU A 161 2.20 -7.90 -11.11
C LEU A 161 2.87 -8.54 -9.89
N ASP A 162 4.20 -8.58 -9.87
CA ASP A 162 4.96 -9.04 -8.72
C ASP A 162 4.96 -7.96 -7.64
N LEU A 163 3.93 -7.97 -6.80
CA LEU A 163 3.75 -6.98 -5.75
C LEU A 163 4.62 -7.33 -4.52
N PRO A 164 5.02 -6.33 -3.72
CA PRO A 164 5.84 -6.57 -2.53
C PRO A 164 5.17 -7.54 -1.55
N LYS A 165 5.94 -8.48 -1.02
CA LYS A 165 5.49 -9.42 0.01
C LYS A 165 5.51 -8.77 1.38
N ILE A 166 4.55 -9.13 2.23
CA ILE A 166 4.41 -8.62 3.60
C ILE A 166 4.44 -9.82 4.54
N SER A 167 5.51 -9.96 5.31
CA SER A 167 5.69 -11.07 6.24
C SER A 167 5.75 -10.57 7.68
N LYS A 168 4.94 -11.15 8.57
CA LYS A 168 5.04 -10.94 10.01
C LYS A 168 6.33 -11.55 10.54
N GLU A 169 7.13 -10.75 11.25
CA GLU A 169 8.40 -11.19 11.85
C GLU A 169 8.21 -11.65 13.29
N SER A 170 7.48 -10.86 14.09
CA SER A 170 7.23 -11.15 15.49
C SER A 170 6.01 -10.41 16.02
N CYS A 171 5.35 -11.01 17.00
CA CYS A 171 4.37 -10.36 17.86
C CYS A 171 4.82 -10.53 19.33
N PRO A 172 4.33 -9.68 20.25
CA PRO A 172 4.55 -9.87 21.68
C PRO A 172 4.05 -11.21 22.19
#